data_AF-A0A2D6MEV5-F1
#
_entry.id   AF-A0A2D6MEV5-F1
#
_cell.length_a   1.000
_cell.length_b   1.000
_cell.length_c   1.000
_cell.angle_alpha   90.00
_cell.angle_beta   90.00
_cell.angle_gamma   90.00
#
_symmetry.space_group_name_H-M   'P 1'
#
loop_
_entity.id
_entity.type
_entity.pdbx_description
1 polymer ?
#
loop_
_entity_poly.entity_id
_entity_poly.type
_entity_poly.pdbx_seq_one_letter_code
_entity_poly.pdbx_strand_id
1 'polypeptide(L)'
;MSILYVESNKESAKELFDKRTIYSFTARSSVDYANLVDFNLGEKFLYGRVTRSFVPMVLNPNLLTLRSIVAPTNVAAVNFVVDAYKDLSLAFRKLLSSGKIDSSQQYLSTLEVYKGWEDPNALYGSYLTSYSNGIAVALNAKDIKIKNFEEFLVEYEVLTTESARSHPFTKPGFIKSRFCPINCSGLAIEVADLDAANDEDKIDNFIESPNWACYVSLCNSYGFMVDRFVPWRLVADIASPVMLGYAKKHLFSTTAMILNVGYSTVHRGYFENFKYYLLNLYNNVKPDTFLQTEECNGVTFSRKVTPQTYSIDQLSRLYSEEFFLRLYFKTRFLEEESVFKDFEKEMLIDDCVELYQSKNVSTALRAFEIILNKPFDYRGSLGYSIEQALAMTADVT
;
A
#
# COMPACT_ATOMS: atom_id res chain seq x y z
N MET A 1 -10.65 -29.94 -6.69
CA MET A 1 -10.99 -28.70 -5.99
C MET A 1 -11.31 -29.06 -4.57
N SER A 2 -10.56 -28.50 -3.62
CA SER A 2 -10.84 -28.64 -2.19
C SER A 2 -12.28 -28.22 -1.88
N ILE A 3 -12.94 -28.94 -0.97
CA ILE A 3 -14.32 -28.63 -0.55
C ILE A 3 -14.32 -27.54 0.52
N LEU A 4 -13.24 -27.44 1.31
CA LEU A 4 -13.21 -26.63 2.53
C LEU A 4 -12.43 -25.33 2.37
N TYR A 5 -11.32 -25.35 1.62
CA TYR A 5 -10.43 -24.20 1.49
C TYR A 5 -10.28 -23.76 0.03
N VAL A 6 -9.89 -22.49 -0.14
CA VAL A 6 -9.67 -21.88 -1.46
C VAL A 6 -8.31 -22.30 -1.99
N GLU A 7 -8.24 -22.91 -3.16
CA GLU A 7 -6.96 -23.22 -3.83
C GLU A 7 -6.53 -22.08 -4.78
N SER A 8 -7.49 -21.30 -5.29
CA SER A 8 -7.23 -20.13 -6.13
C SER A 8 -8.43 -19.17 -6.17
N ASN A 9 -8.21 -17.91 -6.57
CA ASN A 9 -9.29 -16.91 -6.71
C ASN A 9 -10.16 -17.09 -7.98
N LYS A 10 -10.26 -18.30 -8.53
CA LYS A 10 -11.01 -18.60 -9.77
C LYS A 10 -12.44 -19.13 -9.51
N GLU A 11 -12.79 -19.38 -8.25
CA GLU A 11 -14.11 -19.85 -7.85
C GLU A 11 -15.15 -18.72 -7.81
N SER A 12 -16.44 -19.05 -7.69
CA SER A 12 -17.48 -18.02 -7.62
C SER A 12 -17.34 -17.16 -6.35
N ALA A 13 -17.85 -15.93 -6.39
CA ALA A 13 -17.76 -15.01 -5.24
C ALA A 13 -18.37 -15.59 -3.96
N LYS A 14 -19.47 -16.36 -4.09
CA LYS A 14 -20.11 -17.04 -2.95
C LYS A 14 -19.22 -18.15 -2.39
N GLU A 15 -18.68 -19.01 -3.26
CA GLU A 15 -17.80 -20.11 -2.82
C GLU A 15 -16.52 -19.57 -2.17
N LEU A 16 -15.92 -18.53 -2.75
CA LEU A 16 -14.78 -17.84 -2.16
C LEU A 16 -15.12 -17.27 -0.78
N PHE A 17 -16.28 -16.63 -0.63
CA PHE A 17 -16.71 -16.10 0.66
C PHE A 17 -16.87 -17.23 1.70
N ASP A 18 -17.63 -18.28 1.37
CA ASP A 18 -17.93 -19.39 2.28
C ASP A 18 -16.63 -20.08 2.74
N LYS A 19 -15.72 -20.39 1.81
CA LYS A 19 -14.43 -21.03 2.11
C LYS A 19 -13.49 -20.13 2.92
N ARG A 20 -13.42 -18.83 2.62
CA ARG A 20 -12.60 -17.87 3.39
C ARG A 20 -13.13 -17.70 4.81
N THR A 21 -14.46 -17.80 5.00
CA THR A 21 -15.07 -17.83 6.34
C THR A 21 -14.65 -19.08 7.11
N ILE A 22 -14.64 -20.25 6.46
CA ILE A 22 -14.15 -21.50 7.06
C ILE A 22 -12.68 -21.34 7.47
N TYR A 23 -11.81 -20.89 6.56
CA TYR A 23 -10.39 -20.62 6.89
C TYR A 23 -10.25 -19.68 8.08
N SER A 24 -10.97 -18.56 8.10
CA SER A 24 -10.90 -17.57 9.18
C SER A 24 -11.28 -18.17 10.53
N PHE A 25 -12.26 -19.08 10.55
CA PHE A 25 -12.64 -19.83 11.75
C PHE A 25 -11.57 -20.85 12.16
N THR A 26 -11.02 -21.63 11.21
CA THR A 26 -9.96 -22.62 11.50
C THR A 26 -8.66 -21.96 11.97
N ALA A 27 -8.24 -20.87 11.33
CA ALA A 27 -7.03 -20.13 11.68
C ALA A 27 -7.14 -19.45 13.05
N ARG A 28 -8.35 -19.25 13.58
CA ARG A 28 -8.58 -18.91 14.98
C ARG A 28 -8.39 -20.18 15.81
N SER A 29 -7.14 -20.41 16.19
CA SER A 29 -6.76 -21.47 17.13
C SER A 29 -7.64 -21.45 18.39
N SER A 30 -7.91 -22.63 18.98
CA SER A 30 -8.58 -22.75 20.29
C SER A 30 -7.78 -22.07 21.41
N VAL A 31 -6.47 -21.84 21.18
CA VAL A 31 -5.57 -21.02 21.99
C VAL A 31 -5.48 -19.63 21.38
N ASP A 32 -5.89 -18.61 22.12
CA ASP A 32 -5.82 -17.22 21.66
C ASP A 32 -4.36 -16.72 21.71
N TYR A 33 -3.70 -16.68 20.56
CA TYR A 33 -2.36 -16.13 20.42
C TYR A 33 -2.43 -14.62 20.18
N ALA A 34 -2.02 -13.83 21.18
CA ALA A 34 -2.02 -12.36 21.09
C ALA A 34 -1.20 -11.81 19.91
N ASN A 35 -0.18 -12.54 19.45
CA ASN A 35 0.66 -12.16 18.32
C ASN A 35 0.20 -12.75 16.98
N LEU A 36 -0.92 -13.50 16.92
CA LEU A 36 -1.53 -13.94 15.67
C LEU A 36 -2.55 -12.89 15.20
N VAL A 37 -2.08 -12.00 14.34
CA VAL A 37 -2.74 -10.73 14.04
C VAL A 37 -3.39 -10.75 12.67
N ASP A 38 -4.61 -10.23 12.62
CA ASP A 38 -5.29 -9.91 11.37
C ASP A 38 -4.78 -8.56 10.83
N PHE A 39 -3.91 -8.61 9.81
CA PHE A 39 -3.43 -7.40 9.13
C PHE A 39 -4.38 -6.93 8.02
N ASN A 40 -5.46 -7.65 7.72
CA ASN A 40 -6.50 -7.18 6.81
C ASN A 40 -7.60 -6.38 7.55
N LEU A 41 -7.55 -6.36 8.89
CA LEU A 41 -8.52 -5.65 9.72
C LEU A 41 -8.05 -4.23 10.06
N GLY A 42 -8.85 -3.25 9.69
CA GLY A 42 -8.68 -1.86 10.05
C GLY A 42 -7.32 -1.29 9.72
N GLU A 43 -6.82 -0.48 10.64
CA GLU A 43 -5.62 0.32 10.50
C GLU A 43 -4.35 -0.54 10.42
N LYS A 44 -4.41 -1.81 10.85
CA LYS A 44 -3.28 -2.74 10.77
C LYS A 44 -2.89 -3.05 9.34
N PHE A 45 -3.81 -2.92 8.38
CA PHE A 45 -3.50 -3.00 6.96
C PHE A 45 -2.40 -2.03 6.55
N LEU A 46 -2.33 -0.86 7.19
CA LEU A 46 -1.37 0.19 6.90
C LEU A 46 -0.11 0.13 7.78
N TYR A 47 0.10 -0.95 8.53
CA TYR A 47 1.22 -1.08 9.46
C TYR A 47 2.56 -0.83 8.76
N GLY A 48 3.36 0.10 9.30
CA GLY A 48 4.65 0.49 8.75
C GLY A 48 4.60 1.29 7.44
N ARG A 49 3.40 1.60 6.91
CA ARG A 49 3.18 2.39 5.68
C ARG A 49 2.64 3.78 5.94
N VAL A 50 2.14 4.04 7.15
CA VAL A 50 1.62 5.35 7.56
C VAL A 50 2.13 5.78 8.94
N THR A 51 2.22 7.10 9.13
CA THR A 51 2.50 7.69 10.45
C THR A 51 1.34 7.46 11.42
N ARG A 52 1.50 7.88 12.70
CA ARG A 52 0.40 7.86 13.69
C ARG A 52 -0.79 8.74 13.30
N SER A 53 -0.58 9.72 12.43
CA SER A 53 -1.65 10.55 11.85
C SER A 53 -2.07 10.05 10.46
N PHE A 54 -1.81 8.77 10.15
CA PHE A 54 -2.18 8.09 8.90
C PHE A 54 -1.64 8.70 7.60
N VAL A 55 -0.75 9.71 7.71
CA VAL A 55 -0.01 10.26 6.57
C VAL A 55 0.91 9.18 5.99
N PRO A 56 0.88 8.92 4.67
CA PRO A 56 1.76 7.95 4.02
C PRO A 56 3.25 8.21 4.26
N MET A 57 3.98 7.16 4.60
CA MET A 57 5.42 7.20 4.86
C MET A 57 6.13 6.02 4.20
N VAL A 58 7.41 6.19 3.93
CA VAL A 58 8.30 5.14 3.42
C VAL A 58 9.56 5.06 4.25
N LEU A 59 10.16 3.88 4.30
CA LEU A 59 11.47 3.69 4.93
C LEU A 59 12.48 4.68 4.35
N ASN A 60 13.30 5.26 5.21
CA ASN A 60 14.46 6.06 4.80
C ASN A 60 15.74 5.24 5.07
N PRO A 61 16.32 4.56 4.07
CA PRO A 61 17.47 3.68 4.26
C PRO A 61 18.73 4.39 4.78
N ASN A 62 18.81 5.71 4.64
CA ASN A 62 19.93 6.51 5.17
C ASN A 62 19.86 6.69 6.70
N LEU A 63 18.66 6.59 7.27
CA LEU A 63 18.42 6.77 8.71
C LEU A 63 18.15 5.42 9.40
N LEU A 64 17.41 4.54 8.74
CA LEU A 64 17.10 3.19 9.23
C LEU A 64 17.61 2.16 8.22
N THR A 65 18.76 1.57 8.54
CA THR A 65 19.53 0.79 7.58
C THR A 65 18.91 -0.56 7.29
N LEU A 66 18.95 -0.94 6.02
CA LEU A 66 18.63 -2.28 5.55
C LEU A 66 19.84 -3.20 5.69
N ARG A 67 19.60 -4.43 6.15
CA ARG A 67 20.61 -5.48 6.27
C ARG A 67 20.12 -6.73 5.53
N SER A 68 21.01 -7.38 4.80
CA SER A 68 20.72 -8.68 4.17
C SER A 68 20.55 -9.78 5.23
N ILE A 69 19.55 -10.65 5.02
CA ILE A 69 19.22 -11.76 5.92
C ILE A 69 19.93 -13.05 5.49
N VAL A 70 19.91 -13.34 4.19
CA VAL A 70 20.50 -14.54 3.57
C VAL A 70 21.44 -14.07 2.47
N ALA A 71 22.64 -14.64 2.36
CA ALA A 71 23.49 -14.48 1.18
C ALA A 71 23.46 -15.81 0.41
N PRO A 72 23.34 -15.82 -0.94
CA PRO A 72 23.46 -14.70 -1.88
C PRO A 72 22.14 -14.02 -2.29
N THR A 73 20.99 -14.49 -1.81
CA THR A 73 19.67 -13.91 -2.14
C THR A 73 19.56 -12.51 -1.55
N ASN A 74 19.36 -11.46 -2.36
CA ASN A 74 19.32 -10.05 -1.91
C ASN A 74 18.13 -9.68 -0.98
N VAL A 75 17.58 -10.64 -0.23
CA VAL A 75 16.53 -10.41 0.76
C VAL A 75 17.11 -9.61 1.92
N ALA A 76 16.53 -8.45 2.18
CA ALA A 76 16.91 -7.55 3.25
C ALA A 76 15.70 -7.15 4.10
N ALA A 77 15.95 -6.72 5.32
CA ALA A 77 14.97 -6.04 6.16
C ALA A 77 15.69 -4.99 7.01
N VAL A 78 14.95 -4.24 7.80
CA VAL A 78 15.54 -3.29 8.75
C VAL A 78 16.47 -4.03 9.72
N ASN A 79 17.62 -3.42 10.03
CA ASN A 79 18.70 -4.02 10.83
C ASN A 79 18.27 -4.77 12.10
N PHE A 80 17.40 -4.19 12.92
CA PHE A 80 16.92 -4.79 14.17
C PHE A 80 15.95 -5.95 13.93
N VAL A 81 15.22 -5.94 12.81
CA VAL A 81 14.37 -7.04 12.37
C VAL A 81 15.24 -8.23 11.97
N VAL A 82 16.34 -7.97 11.28
CA VAL A 82 17.33 -9.01 10.92
C VAL A 82 17.97 -9.63 12.17
N ASP A 83 18.31 -8.82 13.17
CA ASP A 83 18.90 -9.32 14.42
C ASP A 83 17.89 -10.17 15.21
N ALA A 84 16.65 -9.71 15.33
CA ALA A 84 15.57 -10.48 15.96
C ALA A 84 15.31 -11.81 15.24
N TYR A 85 15.28 -11.79 13.91
CA TYR A 85 15.10 -12.99 13.11
C TYR A 85 16.25 -13.99 13.26
N LYS A 86 17.51 -13.52 13.33
CA LYS A 86 18.67 -14.40 13.51
C LYS A 86 18.60 -15.15 14.84
N ASP A 87 18.20 -14.48 15.91
CA ASP A 87 18.04 -15.11 17.21
C ASP A 87 16.86 -16.09 17.23
N LEU A 88 15.72 -15.72 16.60
CA LEU A 88 14.58 -16.61 16.40
C LEU A 88 14.97 -17.88 15.63
N SER A 89 15.64 -17.74 14.49
CA SER A 89 16.09 -18.85 13.64
C SER A 89 17.07 -19.76 14.40
N LEU A 90 17.97 -19.18 15.20
CA LEU A 90 18.86 -19.94 16.07
C LEU A 90 18.11 -20.73 17.15
N ALA A 91 17.09 -20.13 17.77
CA ALA A 91 16.25 -20.83 18.76
C ALA A 91 15.52 -22.02 18.12
N PHE A 92 14.99 -21.83 16.91
CA PHE A 92 14.34 -22.87 16.13
C PHE A 92 15.28 -24.05 15.84
N ARG A 93 16.51 -23.77 15.38
CA ARG A 93 17.54 -24.81 15.15
C ARG A 93 17.90 -25.59 16.41
N LYS A 94 17.94 -24.95 17.58
CA LYS A 94 18.19 -25.62 18.87
C LYS A 94 17.06 -26.55 19.26
N LEU A 95 15.81 -26.18 18.99
CA LEU A 95 14.67 -27.05 19.22
C LEU A 95 14.68 -28.26 18.28
N LEU A 96 15.02 -28.04 17.01
CA LEU A 96 15.19 -29.11 16.03
C LEU A 96 16.28 -30.09 16.47
N SER A 97 17.47 -29.59 16.84
CA SER A 97 18.59 -30.44 17.26
C SER A 97 18.35 -31.19 18.57
N SER A 98 17.39 -30.75 19.38
CA SER A 98 16.98 -31.43 20.61
C SER A 98 15.74 -32.33 20.43
N GLY A 99 15.23 -32.47 19.19
CA GLY A 99 14.07 -33.30 18.88
C GLY A 99 12.76 -32.77 19.48
N LYS A 100 12.68 -31.47 19.79
CA LYS A 100 11.48 -30.83 20.38
C LYS A 100 10.47 -30.36 19.35
N ILE A 101 10.86 -30.29 18.08
CA ILE A 101 10.00 -29.98 16.94
C ILE A 101 10.23 -31.04 15.87
N ASP A 102 9.22 -31.27 15.04
CA ASP A 102 9.25 -32.22 13.94
C ASP A 102 10.23 -31.76 12.85
N SER A 103 11.07 -32.67 12.35
CA SER A 103 12.07 -32.40 11.31
C SER A 103 11.55 -32.59 9.89
N SER A 104 10.35 -33.14 9.71
CA SER A 104 9.73 -33.41 8.41
C SER A 104 8.97 -32.22 7.82
N GLN A 105 8.87 -31.10 8.54
CA GLN A 105 8.07 -29.95 8.15
C GLN A 105 8.84 -29.05 7.19
N GLN A 106 8.27 -28.80 6.00
CA GLN A 106 8.93 -28.05 4.94
C GLN A 106 9.40 -26.65 5.38
N TYR A 107 8.49 -25.85 5.96
CA TYR A 107 8.78 -24.46 6.34
C TYR A 107 9.00 -24.27 7.86
N LEU A 108 8.42 -25.17 8.67
CA LEU A 108 8.45 -25.08 10.13
C LEU A 108 9.40 -26.10 10.78
N SER A 109 10.42 -26.62 10.08
CA SER A 109 11.56 -27.30 10.71
C SER A 109 12.81 -26.41 10.73
N THR A 110 13.06 -25.67 9.64
CA THR A 110 14.13 -24.68 9.55
C THR A 110 13.57 -23.41 8.93
N LEU A 111 13.67 -22.28 9.66
CA LEU A 111 13.19 -21.00 9.14
C LEU A 111 14.19 -20.44 8.14
N GLU A 112 13.74 -20.30 6.90
CA GLU A 112 14.42 -19.61 5.80
C GLU A 112 13.58 -18.42 5.35
N VAL A 113 14.22 -17.34 4.86
CA VAL A 113 13.49 -16.15 4.39
C VAL A 113 13.46 -16.10 2.89
N TYR A 114 12.26 -16.02 2.33
CA TYR A 114 12.01 -15.98 0.89
C TYR A 114 11.69 -14.55 0.41
N LYS A 115 11.07 -13.73 1.26
CA LYS A 115 10.72 -12.34 0.94
C LYS A 115 11.06 -11.39 2.09
N GLY A 116 11.45 -10.16 1.73
CA GLY A 116 11.82 -9.09 2.67
C GLY A 116 11.38 -7.73 2.15
N TRP A 117 12.20 -6.70 2.35
CA TRP A 117 11.93 -5.34 1.89
C TRP A 117 11.84 -5.25 0.37
N GLU A 118 10.84 -4.49 -0.10
CA GLU A 118 10.63 -4.13 -1.50
C GLU A 118 10.71 -2.61 -1.64
N ASP A 119 11.35 -2.10 -2.70
CA ASP A 119 11.47 -0.66 -2.91
C ASP A 119 10.13 -0.04 -3.33
N PRO A 120 9.51 0.82 -2.51
CA PRO A 120 8.24 1.45 -2.85
C PRO A 120 8.33 2.38 -4.07
N ASN A 121 9.52 2.89 -4.43
CA ASN A 121 9.69 3.67 -5.67
C ASN A 121 9.59 2.78 -6.91
N ALA A 122 10.30 1.64 -6.91
CA ALA A 122 10.28 0.69 -8.02
C ALA A 122 8.87 0.11 -8.23
N LEU A 123 8.19 -0.25 -7.14
CA LEU A 123 6.81 -0.75 -7.19
C LEU A 123 5.85 0.32 -7.71
N TYR A 124 5.95 1.56 -7.21
CA TYR A 124 5.11 2.65 -7.70
C TYR A 124 5.35 2.96 -9.19
N GLY A 125 6.60 2.95 -9.66
CA GLY A 125 6.91 3.14 -11.09
C GLY A 125 6.32 2.05 -11.98
N SER A 126 6.40 0.79 -11.56
CA SER A 126 5.81 -0.35 -12.26
C SER A 126 4.28 -0.28 -12.28
N TYR A 127 3.69 0.09 -11.14
CA TYR A 127 2.26 0.36 -11.00
C TYR A 127 1.81 1.49 -11.92
N LEU A 128 2.49 2.64 -11.91
CA LEU A 128 2.12 3.81 -12.70
C LEU A 128 2.22 3.54 -14.21
N THR A 129 3.18 2.72 -14.64
CA THR A 129 3.29 2.26 -16.03
C THR A 129 2.06 1.45 -16.42
N SER A 130 1.66 0.49 -15.58
CA SER A 130 0.47 -0.34 -15.82
C SER A 130 -0.82 0.48 -15.81
N TYR A 131 -0.94 1.41 -14.87
CA TYR A 131 -2.05 2.37 -14.77
C TYR A 131 -2.15 3.23 -16.03
N SER A 132 -1.05 3.82 -16.48
CA SER A 132 -1.01 4.68 -17.67
C SER A 132 -1.37 3.91 -18.94
N ASN A 133 -0.91 2.66 -19.08
CA ASN A 133 -1.28 1.78 -20.19
C ASN A 133 -2.77 1.44 -20.17
N GLY A 134 -3.33 1.14 -18.99
CA GLY A 134 -4.76 0.91 -18.82
C GLY A 134 -5.60 2.10 -19.25
N ILE A 135 -5.20 3.32 -18.86
CA ILE A 135 -5.85 4.55 -19.31
C ILE A 135 -5.76 4.73 -20.82
N ALA A 136 -4.57 4.55 -21.41
CA ALA A 136 -4.39 4.70 -22.86
C ALA A 136 -5.30 3.74 -23.63
N VAL A 137 -5.42 2.49 -23.19
CA VAL A 137 -6.36 1.51 -23.77
C VAL A 137 -7.81 1.99 -23.63
N ALA A 138 -8.22 2.48 -22.46
CA ALA A 138 -9.58 2.94 -22.23
C ALA A 138 -9.96 4.16 -23.09
N LEU A 139 -9.06 5.14 -23.20
CA LEU A 139 -9.26 6.33 -24.04
C LEU A 139 -9.30 5.98 -25.53
N ASN A 140 -8.41 5.10 -25.98
CA ASN A 140 -8.42 4.62 -27.37
C ASN A 140 -9.71 3.88 -27.71
N ALA A 141 -10.23 3.06 -26.79
CA ALA A 141 -11.49 2.34 -26.99
C ALA A 141 -12.71 3.27 -27.10
N LYS A 142 -12.67 4.45 -26.45
CA LYS A 142 -13.68 5.51 -26.55
C LYS A 142 -13.43 6.48 -27.72
N ASP A 143 -12.39 6.25 -28.52
CA ASP A 143 -11.92 7.13 -29.59
C ASP A 143 -11.65 8.59 -29.15
N ILE A 144 -11.26 8.79 -27.89
CA ILE A 144 -10.98 10.12 -27.34
C ILE A 144 -9.64 10.62 -27.90
N LYS A 145 -9.65 11.82 -28.49
CA LYS A 145 -8.46 12.43 -29.14
C LYS A 145 -8.03 13.70 -28.42
N ILE A 146 -6.93 13.60 -27.70
CA ILE A 146 -6.37 14.69 -26.90
C ILE A 146 -5.34 15.47 -27.74
N LYS A 147 -5.55 16.79 -27.90
CA LYS A 147 -4.68 17.66 -28.72
C LYS A 147 -3.63 18.42 -27.93
N ASN A 148 -3.92 18.71 -26.66
CA ASN A 148 -3.12 19.60 -25.84
C ASN A 148 -3.28 19.22 -24.36
N PHE A 149 -2.50 19.85 -23.50
CA PHE A 149 -2.50 19.52 -22.08
C PHE A 149 -3.79 19.94 -21.36
N GLU A 150 -4.50 20.96 -21.86
CA GLU A 150 -5.77 21.41 -21.27
C GLU A 150 -6.89 20.38 -21.51
N GLU A 151 -7.03 19.89 -22.74
CA GLU A 151 -7.94 18.79 -23.08
C GLU A 151 -7.61 17.52 -22.27
N PHE A 152 -6.33 17.25 -22.04
CA PHE A 152 -5.90 16.16 -21.18
C PHE A 152 -6.36 16.31 -19.74
N LEU A 153 -6.30 17.52 -19.17
CA LEU A 153 -6.70 17.75 -17.78
C LEU A 153 -8.21 17.51 -17.57
N VAL A 154 -9.03 17.82 -18.57
CA VAL A 154 -10.47 17.49 -18.56
C VAL A 154 -10.67 15.98 -18.51
N GLU A 155 -10.00 15.24 -19.38
CA GLU A 155 -10.08 13.77 -19.39
C GLU A 155 -9.48 13.14 -18.12
N TYR A 156 -8.40 13.71 -17.60
CA TYR A 156 -7.78 13.29 -16.35
C TYR A 156 -8.74 13.40 -15.17
N GLU A 157 -9.52 14.49 -15.08
CA GLU A 157 -10.53 14.67 -14.02
C GLU A 157 -11.64 13.60 -14.10
N VAL A 158 -12.11 13.28 -15.32
CA VAL A 158 -13.09 12.20 -15.53
C VAL A 158 -12.51 10.85 -15.10
N LEU A 159 -11.32 10.52 -15.59
CA LEU A 159 -10.65 9.25 -15.30
C LEU A 159 -10.39 9.06 -13.81
N THR A 160 -9.84 10.08 -13.15
CA THR A 160 -9.57 10.02 -11.72
C THR A 160 -10.86 9.94 -10.91
N THR A 161 -11.94 10.58 -11.33
CA THR A 161 -13.25 10.42 -10.66
C THR A 161 -13.77 8.98 -10.74
N GLU A 162 -13.56 8.30 -11.88
CA GLU A 162 -14.00 6.91 -12.09
C GLU A 162 -13.09 5.88 -11.38
N SER A 163 -11.77 6.10 -11.35
CA SER A 163 -10.80 5.07 -10.94
C SER A 163 -10.06 5.32 -9.63
N ALA A 164 -9.88 6.57 -9.19
CA ALA A 164 -8.89 6.94 -8.16
C ALA A 164 -9.05 6.18 -6.84
N ARG A 165 -10.28 5.86 -6.43
CA ARG A 165 -10.56 5.07 -5.22
C ARG A 165 -9.98 3.66 -5.27
N SER A 166 -10.04 3.03 -6.43
CA SER A 166 -9.59 1.64 -6.61
C SER A 166 -8.18 1.53 -7.16
N HIS A 167 -7.74 2.55 -7.89
CA HIS A 167 -6.46 2.67 -8.58
C HIS A 167 -5.96 4.12 -8.42
N PRO A 168 -5.30 4.45 -7.30
CA PRO A 168 -4.83 5.80 -7.04
C PRO A 168 -3.76 6.21 -8.06
N PHE A 169 -3.77 7.46 -8.50
CA PHE A 169 -2.73 8.01 -9.36
C PHE A 169 -1.50 8.40 -8.53
N THR A 170 -1.68 9.01 -7.36
CA THR A 170 -0.59 9.56 -6.57
C THR A 170 0.17 8.49 -5.78
N LYS A 171 1.46 8.73 -5.56
CA LYS A 171 2.26 7.83 -4.69
C LYS A 171 1.72 7.76 -3.25
N PRO A 172 1.31 8.86 -2.59
CA PRO A 172 0.61 8.79 -1.30
C PRO A 172 -0.59 7.83 -1.31
N GLY A 173 -1.46 7.93 -2.32
CA GLY A 173 -2.60 7.00 -2.49
C GLY A 173 -2.14 5.57 -2.72
N PHE A 174 -1.15 5.35 -3.60
CA PHE A 174 -0.56 4.03 -3.84
C PHE A 174 -0.01 3.39 -2.55
N ILE A 175 0.71 4.13 -1.72
CA ILE A 175 1.28 3.63 -0.47
C ILE A 175 0.22 3.13 0.50
N LYS A 176 -1.00 3.72 0.50
CA LYS A 176 -2.14 3.24 1.29
C LYS A 176 -2.95 2.14 0.62
N SER A 177 -2.82 1.98 -0.69
CA SER A 177 -3.58 0.99 -1.45
C SER A 177 -3.12 -0.45 -1.21
N ARG A 178 -3.90 -1.41 -1.70
CA ARG A 178 -3.53 -2.83 -1.77
C ARG A 178 -2.38 -3.16 -2.72
N PHE A 179 -1.98 -2.22 -3.58
CA PHE A 179 -0.87 -2.43 -4.52
C PHE A 179 0.50 -2.21 -3.86
N CYS A 180 0.54 -1.59 -2.67
CA CYS A 180 1.75 -1.46 -1.88
C CYS A 180 1.78 -2.53 -0.78
N PRO A 181 2.66 -3.53 -0.85
CA PRO A 181 2.74 -4.58 0.16
C PRO A 181 3.34 -4.04 1.47
N ILE A 182 3.03 -4.70 2.59
CA ILE A 182 3.60 -4.39 3.91
C ILE A 182 5.13 -4.51 3.93
N ASN A 183 5.70 -5.34 3.05
CA ASN A 183 7.13 -5.47 2.80
C ASN A 183 7.84 -4.14 2.52
N CYS A 184 7.17 -3.16 1.90
CA CYS A 184 7.71 -1.81 1.67
C CYS A 184 8.13 -1.09 2.96
N SER A 185 7.57 -1.48 4.11
CA SER A 185 7.96 -0.92 5.41
C SER A 185 9.37 -1.36 5.84
N GLY A 186 9.84 -2.52 5.36
CA GLY A 186 11.07 -3.16 5.86
C GLY A 186 10.94 -3.79 7.24
N LEU A 187 9.72 -3.80 7.81
CA LEU A 187 9.38 -4.43 9.09
C LEU A 187 8.82 -5.83 8.96
N ALA A 188 8.57 -6.29 7.74
CA ALA A 188 7.99 -7.59 7.45
C ALA A 188 8.97 -8.47 6.65
N ILE A 189 9.00 -9.76 6.98
CA ILE A 189 9.72 -10.82 6.27
C ILE A 189 8.80 -12.03 6.11
N GLU A 190 9.04 -12.84 5.08
CA GLU A 190 8.22 -14.02 4.78
C GLU A 190 9.09 -15.28 4.75
N VAL A 191 8.69 -16.29 5.51
CA VAL A 191 9.43 -17.55 5.70
C VAL A 191 8.92 -18.71 4.83
N ALA A 192 8.13 -18.39 3.81
CA ALA A 192 7.72 -19.30 2.76
C ALA A 192 7.49 -18.53 1.46
N ASP A 193 7.47 -19.24 0.34
CA ASP A 193 7.25 -18.77 -1.03
C ASP A 193 5.90 -19.24 -1.60
N LEU A 194 4.92 -19.44 -0.73
CA LEU A 194 3.57 -19.91 -1.06
C LEU A 194 2.67 -18.77 -1.57
N ASP A 195 1.59 -19.13 -2.29
CA ASP A 195 0.58 -18.18 -2.72
C ASP A 195 -0.37 -17.83 -1.56
N ALA A 196 -0.39 -16.56 -1.16
CA ALA A 196 -1.28 -16.05 -0.12
C ALA A 196 -2.78 -16.18 -0.49
N ALA A 197 -3.13 -16.44 -1.75
CA ALA A 197 -4.49 -16.75 -2.15
C ALA A 197 -4.89 -18.21 -1.87
N ASN A 198 -3.95 -19.14 -1.74
CA ASN A 198 -4.23 -20.55 -1.47
C ASN A 198 -4.37 -20.78 0.05
N ASP A 199 -5.58 -20.99 0.54
CA ASP A 199 -5.85 -21.32 1.94
C ASP A 199 -5.50 -22.77 2.30
N GLU A 200 -5.56 -23.70 1.34
CA GLU A 200 -5.16 -25.09 1.59
C GLU A 200 -3.68 -25.15 1.98
N ASP A 201 -2.81 -24.47 1.21
CA ASP A 201 -1.38 -24.41 1.52
C ASP A 201 -1.09 -23.79 2.90
N LYS A 202 -1.90 -22.82 3.33
CA LYS A 202 -1.79 -22.22 4.68
C LYS A 202 -2.12 -23.23 5.76
N ILE A 203 -3.17 -24.02 5.55
CA ILE A 203 -3.61 -25.04 6.50
C ILE A 203 -2.54 -26.13 6.59
N ASP A 204 -2.20 -26.75 5.47
CA ASP A 204 -1.34 -27.93 5.41
C ASP A 204 0.08 -27.65 5.89
N ASN A 205 0.64 -26.51 5.50
CA ASN A 205 2.05 -26.21 5.77
C ASN A 205 2.28 -25.43 7.07
N PHE A 206 1.24 -24.80 7.63
CA PHE A 206 1.37 -23.94 8.81
C PHE A 206 0.36 -24.28 9.89
N ILE A 207 -0.94 -24.08 9.67
CA ILE A 207 -1.94 -24.14 10.77
C ILE A 207 -2.03 -25.56 11.38
N GLU A 208 -2.01 -26.60 10.55
CA GLU A 208 -2.07 -28.00 11.00
C GLU A 208 -0.68 -28.60 11.26
N SER A 209 0.39 -27.83 11.05
CA SER A 209 1.74 -28.31 11.35
C SER A 209 1.89 -28.63 12.85
N PRO A 210 2.50 -29.78 13.22
CA PRO A 210 2.82 -30.07 14.62
C PRO A 210 3.74 -29.01 15.26
N ASN A 211 4.43 -28.21 14.45
CA ASN A 211 5.33 -27.16 14.90
C ASN A 211 4.65 -25.78 15.04
N TRP A 212 3.38 -25.64 14.66
CA TRP A 212 2.65 -24.36 14.65
C TRP A 212 2.66 -23.63 15.99
N ALA A 213 2.27 -24.32 17.06
CA ALA A 213 2.18 -23.73 18.39
C ALA A 213 3.56 -23.23 18.88
N CYS A 214 4.61 -23.98 18.58
CA CYS A 214 5.98 -23.59 18.90
C CYS A 214 6.42 -22.38 18.07
N TYR A 215 6.13 -22.38 16.77
CA TYR A 215 6.41 -21.29 15.85
C TYR A 215 5.79 -19.96 16.31
N VAL A 216 4.48 -19.93 16.54
CA VAL A 216 3.78 -18.70 16.94
C VAL A 216 4.29 -18.20 18.30
N SER A 217 4.51 -19.10 19.26
CA SER A 217 5.03 -18.74 20.60
C SER A 217 6.46 -18.19 20.55
N LEU A 218 7.34 -18.77 19.72
CA LEU A 218 8.69 -18.26 19.56
C LEU A 218 8.70 -16.93 18.85
N CYS A 219 7.90 -16.76 17.79
CA CYS A 219 7.75 -15.46 17.12
C CYS A 219 7.41 -14.36 18.14
N ASN A 220 6.45 -14.63 19.04
CA ASN A 220 6.10 -13.69 20.11
C ASN A 220 7.29 -13.36 21.02
N SER A 221 8.05 -14.38 21.44
CA SER A 221 9.20 -14.24 22.34
C SER A 221 10.36 -13.45 21.73
N TYR A 222 10.39 -13.31 20.40
CA TYR A 222 11.38 -12.51 19.66
C TYR A 222 10.79 -11.19 19.11
N GLY A 223 9.57 -10.83 19.49
CA GLY A 223 8.94 -9.55 19.15
C GLY A 223 8.29 -9.52 17.76
N PHE A 224 7.91 -10.68 17.22
CA PHE A 224 7.19 -10.78 15.94
C PHE A 224 5.70 -11.10 16.14
N MET A 225 4.87 -10.37 15.40
CA MET A 225 3.51 -10.78 15.05
C MET A 225 3.54 -11.72 13.85
N VAL A 226 2.62 -12.66 13.81
CA VAL A 226 2.36 -13.54 12.68
C VAL A 226 1.07 -13.08 12.00
N ASP A 227 1.08 -12.91 10.69
CA ASP A 227 -0.11 -12.55 9.93
C ASP A 227 -1.06 -13.76 9.81
N ARG A 228 -2.29 -13.62 10.33
CA ARG A 228 -3.29 -14.70 10.30
C ARG A 228 -3.67 -15.13 8.88
N PHE A 229 -3.64 -14.23 7.91
CA PHE A 229 -4.04 -14.55 6.54
C PHE A 229 -2.86 -14.91 5.63
N VAL A 230 -1.63 -14.73 6.14
CA VAL A 230 -0.37 -15.12 5.50
C VAL A 230 0.54 -15.69 6.59
N PRO A 231 0.33 -16.93 7.06
CA PRO A 231 0.92 -17.45 8.31
C PRO A 231 2.45 -17.55 8.33
N TRP A 232 3.10 -17.45 7.17
CA TRP A 232 4.54 -17.36 7.02
C TRP A 232 5.10 -15.92 7.09
N ARG A 233 4.24 -14.90 7.18
CA ARG A 233 4.67 -13.50 7.28
C ARG A 233 4.88 -13.12 8.74
N LEU A 234 6.12 -12.77 9.04
CA LEU A 234 6.56 -12.23 10.32
C LEU A 234 6.62 -10.70 10.22
N VAL A 235 5.88 -10.01 11.08
CA VAL A 235 5.86 -8.55 11.17
C VAL A 235 6.45 -8.12 12.50
N ALA A 236 7.50 -7.31 12.48
CA ALA A 236 8.14 -6.83 13.70
C ALA A 236 7.16 -5.96 14.51
N ASP A 237 6.89 -6.35 15.77
CA ASP A 237 6.11 -5.54 16.68
C ASP A 237 6.96 -4.44 17.29
N ILE A 238 7.02 -3.29 16.62
CA ILE A 238 7.80 -2.13 17.06
C ILE A 238 7.28 -1.46 18.34
N ALA A 239 6.17 -1.94 18.92
CA ALA A 239 5.69 -1.54 20.23
C ALA A 239 6.06 -2.57 21.32
N SER A 240 6.46 -3.78 20.96
CA SER A 240 6.87 -4.80 21.92
C SER A 240 8.20 -4.42 22.61
N PRO A 241 8.32 -4.62 23.94
CA PRO A 241 9.58 -4.40 24.64
C PRO A 241 10.75 -5.22 24.08
N VAL A 242 10.47 -6.43 23.57
CA VAL A 242 11.47 -7.32 22.99
C VAL A 242 12.04 -6.72 21.69
N MET A 243 11.20 -6.35 20.73
CA MET A 243 11.65 -5.75 19.47
C MET A 243 12.33 -4.40 19.71
N LEU A 244 11.84 -3.59 20.66
CA LEU A 244 12.51 -2.36 21.07
C LEU A 244 13.89 -2.64 21.68
N GLY A 245 14.09 -3.77 22.34
CA GLY A 245 15.41 -4.23 22.79
C GLY A 245 16.38 -4.45 21.64
N TYR A 246 15.92 -4.99 20.52
CA TYR A 246 16.71 -5.09 19.28
C TYR A 246 16.95 -3.72 18.66
N ALA A 247 15.91 -2.91 18.51
CA ALA A 247 15.97 -1.58 17.89
C ALA A 247 16.90 -0.62 18.65
N LYS A 248 16.97 -0.73 19.98
CA LYS A 248 17.84 0.09 20.84
C LYS A 248 19.33 -0.08 20.50
N LYS A 249 19.75 -1.28 20.08
CA LYS A 249 21.14 -1.54 19.62
C LYS A 249 21.50 -0.72 18.38
N HIS A 250 20.48 -0.27 17.64
CA HIS A 250 20.59 0.56 16.45
C HIS A 250 20.12 2.00 16.70
N LEU A 251 20.17 2.46 17.96
CA LEU A 251 19.82 3.83 18.40
C LEU A 251 18.33 4.18 18.35
N PHE A 252 17.44 3.20 18.16
CA PHE A 252 15.99 3.41 18.15
C PHE A 252 15.36 2.85 19.44
N SER A 253 15.18 3.71 20.44
CA SER A 253 14.71 3.27 21.78
C SER A 253 13.19 3.26 21.95
N THR A 254 12.44 3.85 21.01
CA THR A 254 10.97 3.93 21.09
C THR A 254 10.33 3.77 19.72
N THR A 255 9.06 3.35 19.69
CA THR A 255 8.25 3.33 18.47
C THR A 255 8.23 4.70 17.78
N ALA A 256 8.15 5.79 18.54
CA ALA A 256 8.14 7.14 17.99
C ALA A 256 9.46 7.48 17.28
N MET A 257 10.61 7.07 17.82
CA MET A 257 11.90 7.23 17.14
C MET A 257 11.96 6.39 15.86
N ILE A 258 11.52 5.14 15.91
CA ILE A 258 11.47 4.26 14.73
C ILE A 258 10.69 4.96 13.61
N LEU A 259 9.48 5.42 13.89
CA LEU A 259 8.59 6.00 12.88
C LEU A 259 9.01 7.42 12.45
N ASN A 260 9.38 8.30 13.38
CA ASN A 260 9.63 9.72 13.05
C ASN A 260 11.05 9.97 12.53
N VAL A 261 12.00 9.08 12.82
CA VAL A 261 13.39 9.21 12.34
C VAL A 261 13.67 8.20 11.22
N GLY A 262 13.21 6.96 11.36
CA GLY A 262 13.51 5.91 10.37
C GLY A 262 12.70 6.00 9.07
N TYR A 263 11.64 6.80 9.03
CA TYR A 263 10.76 6.94 7.88
C TYR A 263 10.62 8.39 7.46
N SER A 264 10.15 8.61 6.24
CA SER A 264 9.88 9.93 5.69
C SER A 264 8.51 9.97 5.04
N THR A 265 7.79 11.08 5.22
CA THR A 265 6.48 11.28 4.59
C THR A 265 6.62 11.44 3.08
N VAL A 266 5.67 10.91 2.33
CA VAL A 266 5.80 10.72 0.87
C VAL A 266 5.37 11.93 0.06
N HIS A 267 4.39 12.69 0.56
CA HIS A 267 3.69 13.75 -0.18
C HIS A 267 4.64 14.81 -0.76
N ARG A 268 5.66 15.23 0.00
CA ARG A 268 6.58 16.28 -0.43
C ARG A 268 7.40 15.86 -1.65
N GLY A 269 8.14 14.75 -1.52
CA GLY A 269 9.00 14.27 -2.61
C GLY A 269 8.19 13.82 -3.84
N TYR A 270 6.95 13.36 -3.63
CA TYR A 270 6.03 13.09 -4.74
C TYR A 270 5.58 14.36 -5.44
N PHE A 271 5.17 15.39 -4.70
CA PHE A 271 4.65 16.63 -5.27
C PHE A 271 5.70 17.35 -6.13
N GLU A 272 6.97 17.33 -5.71
CA GLU A 272 8.10 17.86 -6.49
C GLU A 272 8.19 17.23 -7.90
N ASN A 273 7.66 16.01 -8.09
CA ASN A 273 7.62 15.29 -9.37
C ASN A 273 6.20 15.20 -9.99
N PHE A 274 5.19 15.84 -9.39
CA PHE A 274 3.79 15.67 -9.80
C PHE A 274 3.54 16.12 -11.25
N LYS A 275 4.12 17.27 -11.64
CA LYS A 275 4.04 17.77 -13.03
C LYS A 275 4.65 16.79 -14.03
N TYR A 276 5.74 16.13 -13.64
CA TYR A 276 6.41 15.13 -14.46
C TYR A 276 5.54 13.89 -14.66
N TYR A 277 4.89 13.40 -13.60
CA TYR A 277 3.96 12.28 -13.72
C TYR A 277 2.75 12.61 -14.59
N LEU A 278 2.17 13.79 -14.46
CA LEU A 278 1.07 14.25 -15.32
C LEU A 278 1.50 14.37 -16.79
N LEU A 279 2.67 14.96 -17.05
CA LEU A 279 3.20 15.10 -18.41
C LEU A 279 3.50 13.73 -19.05
N ASN A 280 4.04 12.79 -18.28
CA ASN A 280 4.27 11.43 -18.77
C ASN A 280 2.96 10.73 -19.11
N LEU A 281 1.93 10.88 -18.25
CA LEU A 281 0.62 10.32 -18.54
C LEU A 281 0.03 10.95 -19.82
N TYR A 282 0.08 12.28 -19.95
CA TYR A 282 -0.33 12.99 -21.18
C TYR A 282 0.37 12.43 -22.43
N ASN A 283 1.70 12.30 -22.38
CA ASN A 283 2.47 11.78 -23.50
C ASN A 283 2.16 10.32 -23.81
N ASN A 284 1.72 9.54 -22.83
CA ASN A 284 1.32 8.14 -23.03
C ASN A 284 -0.08 8.01 -23.67
N VAL A 285 -0.98 8.96 -23.40
CA VAL A 285 -2.38 8.87 -23.86
C VAL A 285 -2.65 9.65 -25.15
N LYS A 286 -1.83 10.66 -25.47
CA LYS A 286 -2.02 11.44 -26.70
C LYS A 286 -1.64 10.59 -27.93
N PRO A 287 -2.45 10.61 -29.00
CA PRO A 287 -2.07 9.95 -30.26
C PRO A 287 -0.94 10.71 -30.97
N ASP A 288 -0.18 10.03 -31.83
CA ASP A 288 0.86 10.71 -32.63
C ASP A 288 0.25 11.75 -33.58
N THR A 289 -0.78 11.34 -34.34
CA THR A 289 -1.57 12.19 -35.21
C THR A 289 -2.98 11.61 -35.37
N PHE A 290 -3.96 12.44 -35.66
CA PHE A 290 -5.32 11.99 -35.97
C PHE A 290 -6.02 12.93 -36.96
N LEU A 291 -7.11 12.47 -37.57
CA LEU A 291 -7.94 13.29 -38.47
C LEU A 291 -9.06 13.93 -37.66
N GLN A 292 -9.19 15.25 -37.79
CA GLN A 292 -10.31 16.01 -37.26
C GLN A 292 -11.18 16.48 -38.42
N THR A 293 -12.47 16.20 -38.35
CA THR A 293 -13.44 16.68 -39.33
C THR A 293 -13.86 18.11 -38.97
N GLU A 294 -13.72 19.02 -39.93
CA GLU A 294 -14.16 20.41 -39.81
C GLU A 294 -15.20 20.69 -40.91
N GLU A 295 -16.19 21.53 -40.59
CA GLU A 295 -17.17 22.02 -41.55
C GLU A 295 -16.88 23.49 -41.84
N CYS A 296 -16.70 23.84 -43.11
CA CYS A 296 -16.59 25.23 -43.54
C CYS A 296 -17.53 25.46 -44.72
N ASN A 297 -18.50 26.37 -44.55
CA ASN A 297 -19.49 26.73 -45.58
C ASN A 297 -20.25 25.52 -46.15
N GLY A 298 -20.65 24.56 -45.31
CA GLY A 298 -21.42 23.37 -45.73
C GLY A 298 -20.59 22.28 -46.42
N VAL A 299 -19.26 22.44 -46.49
CA VAL A 299 -18.33 21.42 -46.99
C VAL A 299 -17.55 20.84 -45.81
N THR A 300 -17.61 19.51 -45.71
CA THR A 300 -16.85 18.74 -44.73
C THR A 300 -15.47 18.41 -45.29
N PHE A 301 -14.41 18.76 -44.55
CA PHE A 301 -13.05 18.31 -44.87
C PHE A 301 -12.36 17.77 -43.62
N SER A 302 -11.40 16.86 -43.82
CA SER A 302 -10.61 16.29 -42.74
C SER A 302 -9.25 16.97 -42.68
N ARG A 303 -8.91 17.49 -41.51
CA ARG A 303 -7.61 18.07 -41.20
C ARG A 303 -6.79 17.10 -40.36
N LYS A 304 -5.52 16.89 -40.74
CA LYS A 304 -4.58 16.15 -39.90
C LYS A 304 -4.14 17.04 -38.74
N VAL A 305 -4.33 16.56 -37.51
CA VAL A 305 -3.94 17.22 -36.28
C VAL A 305 -2.80 16.44 -35.64
N THR A 306 -1.76 17.16 -35.23
CA THR A 306 -0.65 16.64 -34.43
C THR A 306 -0.74 17.25 -33.04
N PRO A 307 -0.91 16.45 -31.96
CA PRO A 307 -0.98 16.98 -30.61
C PRO A 307 0.27 17.76 -30.19
N GLN A 308 0.08 18.73 -29.31
CA GLN A 308 1.15 19.55 -28.77
C GLN A 308 2.09 18.70 -27.90
N THR A 309 3.37 19.04 -27.90
CA THR A 309 4.37 18.45 -27.01
C THR A 309 4.92 19.52 -26.09
N TYR A 310 5.08 19.15 -24.82
CA TYR A 310 5.53 20.07 -23.78
C TYR A 310 6.78 19.52 -23.11
N SER A 311 7.68 20.42 -22.74
CA SER A 311 8.65 20.19 -21.67
C SER A 311 8.06 20.60 -20.31
N ILE A 312 8.71 20.17 -19.22
CA ILE A 312 8.34 20.60 -17.86
C ILE A 312 8.42 22.12 -17.69
N ASP A 313 9.42 22.75 -18.33
CA ASP A 313 9.56 24.21 -18.29
C ASP A 313 8.43 24.92 -19.03
N GLN A 314 7.97 24.37 -20.17
CA GLN A 314 6.82 24.91 -20.88
C GLN A 314 5.55 24.82 -20.04
N LEU A 315 5.28 23.66 -19.41
CA LEU A 315 4.14 23.52 -18.50
C LEU A 315 4.23 24.49 -17.32
N SER A 316 5.41 24.68 -16.74
CA SER A 316 5.60 25.58 -15.59
C SER A 316 5.46 27.06 -15.94
N ARG A 317 5.52 27.42 -17.23
CA ARG A 317 5.19 28.78 -17.71
C ARG A 317 3.70 28.96 -18.00
N LEU A 318 3.02 27.88 -18.41
CA LEU A 318 1.59 27.89 -18.74
C LEU A 318 0.72 27.81 -17.49
N TYR A 319 1.16 27.07 -16.47
CA TYR A 319 0.41 26.81 -15.26
C TYR A 319 1.24 27.15 -14.02
N SER A 320 0.61 27.86 -13.07
CA SER A 320 1.25 28.23 -11.82
C SER A 320 1.48 27.04 -10.90
N GLU A 321 2.37 27.18 -9.92
CA GLU A 321 2.55 26.16 -8.87
C GLU A 321 1.25 25.95 -8.07
N GLU A 322 0.51 27.03 -7.81
CA GLU A 322 -0.79 26.99 -7.16
C GLU A 322 -1.79 26.13 -7.93
N PHE A 323 -1.82 26.23 -9.26
CA PHE A 323 -2.67 25.40 -10.10
C PHE A 323 -2.41 23.90 -9.86
N PHE A 324 -1.14 23.48 -9.89
CA PHE A 324 -0.77 22.09 -9.65
C PHE A 324 -1.01 21.65 -8.20
N LEU A 325 -0.86 22.56 -7.24
CA LEU A 325 -1.17 22.29 -5.84
C LEU A 325 -2.66 22.02 -5.63
N ARG A 326 -3.53 22.84 -6.23
CA ARG A 326 -4.99 22.61 -6.22
C ARG A 326 -5.36 21.30 -6.91
N LEU A 327 -4.77 21.00 -8.08
CA LEU A 327 -4.99 19.74 -8.79
C LEU A 327 -4.55 18.52 -7.97
N TYR A 328 -3.43 18.62 -7.27
CA TYR A 328 -2.96 17.58 -6.35
C TYR A 328 -3.98 17.33 -5.23
N PHE A 329 -4.46 18.38 -4.56
CA PHE A 329 -5.44 18.24 -3.49
C PHE A 329 -6.75 17.62 -3.98
N LYS A 330 -7.27 18.07 -5.13
CA LYS A 330 -8.45 17.48 -5.77
C LYS A 330 -8.26 15.99 -6.07
N THR A 331 -7.12 15.64 -6.67
CA THR A 331 -6.78 14.23 -6.95
C THR A 331 -6.76 13.42 -5.66
N ARG A 332 -6.12 13.93 -4.60
CA ARG A 332 -6.03 13.24 -3.31
C ARG A 332 -7.39 13.06 -2.64
N PHE A 333 -8.32 14.01 -2.75
CA PHE A 333 -9.69 13.80 -2.27
C PHE A 333 -10.41 12.67 -3.01
N LEU A 334 -10.15 12.47 -4.30
CA LEU A 334 -10.77 11.38 -5.07
C LEU A 334 -10.22 10.00 -4.70
N GLU A 335 -8.96 9.95 -4.25
CA GLU A 335 -8.27 8.73 -3.84
C GLU A 335 -8.63 8.25 -2.43
N GLU A 336 -9.17 9.14 -1.60
CA GLU A 336 -9.49 8.84 -0.21
C GLU A 336 -10.99 8.56 0.00
N GLU A 337 -11.30 7.73 0.99
CA GLU A 337 -12.68 7.39 1.34
C GLU A 337 -13.34 8.42 2.27
N SER A 338 -12.54 9.31 2.87
CA SER A 338 -13.02 10.36 3.77
C SER A 338 -14.15 11.17 3.14
N VAL A 339 -15.28 11.26 3.83
CA VAL A 339 -16.48 11.92 3.32
C VAL A 339 -16.41 13.41 3.64
N PHE A 340 -15.99 14.21 2.66
CA PHE A 340 -16.09 15.66 2.68
C PHE A 340 -17.21 16.12 1.76
N LYS A 341 -18.01 17.08 2.20
CA LYS A 341 -18.93 17.82 1.31
C LYS A 341 -18.11 18.71 0.38
N ASP A 342 -18.62 19.01 -0.80
CA ASP A 342 -17.83 19.73 -1.80
C ASP A 342 -17.39 21.13 -1.32
N PHE A 343 -18.21 21.83 -0.54
CA PHE A 343 -17.80 23.10 0.05
C PHE A 343 -16.68 22.94 1.09
N GLU A 344 -16.62 21.82 1.82
CA GLU A 344 -15.57 21.54 2.80
C GLU A 344 -14.25 21.22 2.09
N LYS A 345 -14.32 20.53 0.93
CA LYS A 345 -13.16 20.28 0.08
C LYS A 345 -12.57 21.59 -0.43
N GLU A 346 -13.40 22.45 -1.00
CA GLU A 346 -12.93 23.73 -1.56
C GLU A 346 -12.38 24.65 -0.48
N MET A 347 -13.04 24.75 0.68
CA MET A 347 -12.53 25.51 1.83
C MET A 347 -11.17 24.98 2.31
N LEU A 348 -11.00 23.66 2.43
CA LEU A 348 -9.70 23.09 2.83
C LEU A 348 -8.62 23.36 1.79
N ILE A 349 -8.96 23.30 0.49
CA ILE A 349 -8.04 23.62 -0.59
C ILE A 349 -7.59 25.08 -0.48
N ASP A 350 -8.54 26.01 -0.30
CA ASP A 350 -8.26 27.43 -0.18
C ASP A 350 -7.37 27.73 1.04
N ASP A 351 -7.70 27.18 2.22
CA ASP A 351 -6.88 27.30 3.43
C ASP A 351 -5.45 26.79 3.20
N CYS A 352 -5.29 25.66 2.50
CA CYS A 352 -3.98 25.11 2.20
C CYS A 352 -3.21 25.95 1.16
N VAL A 353 -3.90 26.57 0.21
CA VAL A 353 -3.30 27.51 -0.74
C VAL A 353 -2.84 28.79 -0.03
N GLU A 354 -3.61 29.32 0.92
CA GLU A 354 -3.19 30.46 1.75
C GLU A 354 -1.95 30.12 2.60
N LEU A 355 -1.87 28.89 3.13
CA LEU A 355 -0.67 28.39 3.81
C LEU A 355 0.54 28.29 2.87
N TYR A 356 0.32 27.91 1.61
CA TYR A 356 1.37 27.90 0.59
C TYR A 356 1.88 29.33 0.33
N GLN A 357 0.97 30.28 0.11
CA GLN A 357 1.30 31.67 -0.20
C GLN A 357 1.99 32.39 0.96
N SER A 358 1.56 32.13 2.20
CA SER A 358 2.12 32.75 3.41
C SER A 358 3.40 32.10 3.93
N LYS A 359 3.64 30.82 3.59
CA LYS A 359 4.80 30.05 4.07
C LYS A 359 5.51 29.36 2.92
N ASN A 360 5.13 28.12 2.61
CA ASN A 360 5.73 27.32 1.55
C ASN A 360 4.89 26.08 1.26
N VAL A 361 5.19 25.45 0.12
CA VAL A 361 4.49 24.26 -0.38
C VAL A 361 4.55 23.09 0.60
N SER A 362 5.69 22.89 1.27
CA SER A 362 5.84 21.80 2.23
C SER A 362 4.90 21.93 3.43
N THR A 363 4.59 23.16 3.85
CA THR A 363 3.69 23.41 4.97
C THR A 363 2.25 23.15 4.57
N ALA A 364 1.85 23.62 3.38
CA ALA A 364 0.53 23.37 2.81
C ALA A 364 0.25 21.88 2.62
N LEU A 365 1.16 21.15 1.95
CA LEU A 365 1.02 19.71 1.72
C LEU A 365 0.92 18.93 3.04
N ARG A 366 1.74 19.28 4.03
CA ARG A 366 1.71 18.62 5.34
C ARG A 366 0.38 18.86 6.06
N ALA A 367 -0.12 20.09 6.07
CA ALA A 367 -1.39 20.43 6.69
C ALA A 367 -2.54 19.65 6.02
N PHE A 368 -2.59 19.68 4.69
CA PHE A 368 -3.57 18.96 3.90
C PHE A 368 -3.57 17.46 4.19
N GLU A 369 -2.41 16.79 4.10
CA GLU A 369 -2.34 15.34 4.32
C GLU A 369 -2.68 14.94 5.76
N ILE A 370 -2.37 15.76 6.76
CA ILE A 370 -2.78 15.48 8.15
C ILE A 370 -4.31 15.54 8.29
N ILE A 371 -4.97 16.50 7.63
CA ILE A 371 -6.42 16.67 7.71
C ILE A 371 -7.17 15.62 6.88
N LEU A 372 -6.66 15.29 5.70
CA LEU A 372 -7.27 14.33 4.78
C LEU A 372 -7.25 12.90 5.34
N ASN A 373 -6.13 12.47 5.93
CA ASN A 373 -5.91 11.08 6.36
C ASN A 373 -6.50 10.77 7.75
N LYS A 374 -7.77 11.09 8.04
CA LYS A 374 -8.37 10.70 9.33
C LYS A 374 -8.74 9.21 9.35
N PRO A 375 -8.49 8.47 10.45
CA PRO A 375 -8.66 7.01 10.49
C PRO A 375 -10.10 6.50 10.48
N PHE A 376 -11.07 7.33 10.90
CA PHE A 376 -12.39 6.85 11.32
C PHE A 376 -13.41 6.62 10.19
N ASP A 377 -13.08 6.95 8.94
CA ASP A 377 -14.08 7.00 7.86
C ASP A 377 -13.85 5.98 6.72
N TYR A 378 -12.92 5.02 6.89
CA TYR A 378 -12.66 4.01 5.86
C TYR A 378 -13.51 2.75 6.03
N ARG A 379 -13.98 2.17 4.93
CA ARG A 379 -14.55 0.82 4.91
C ARG A 379 -13.50 -0.18 5.39
N GLY A 380 -13.89 -0.97 6.38
CA GLY A 380 -13.00 -1.92 7.04
C GLY A 380 -12.12 -1.32 8.14
N SER A 381 -12.17 -0.01 8.41
CA SER A 381 -11.59 0.59 9.62
C SER A 381 -12.21 -0.02 10.89
N LEU A 382 -11.54 0.12 12.03
CA LEU A 382 -12.13 -0.38 13.29
C LEU A 382 -13.42 0.38 13.62
N GLY A 383 -13.42 1.70 13.42
CA GLY A 383 -14.62 2.54 13.59
C GLY A 383 -15.78 2.08 12.72
N TYR A 384 -15.53 1.90 11.41
CA TYR A 384 -16.53 1.38 10.46
C TYR A 384 -17.05 -0.01 10.87
N SER A 385 -16.17 -0.91 11.30
CA SER A 385 -16.56 -2.27 11.71
C SER A 385 -17.44 -2.25 12.96
N ILE A 386 -17.16 -1.34 13.91
CA ILE A 386 -17.99 -1.13 15.09
C ILE A 386 -19.35 -0.55 14.69
N GLU A 387 -19.39 0.48 13.86
CA GLU A 387 -20.65 1.07 13.38
C GLU A 387 -21.52 0.08 12.61
N GLN A 388 -20.91 -0.73 11.73
CA GLN A 388 -21.61 -1.77 10.98
C GLN A 388 -22.17 -2.85 11.92
N ALA A 389 -21.41 -3.28 12.92
CA ALA A 389 -21.87 -4.24 13.92
C ALA A 389 -23.04 -3.68 14.73
N LEU A 390 -22.97 -2.40 15.15
CA LEU A 390 -24.05 -1.72 15.86
C LEU A 390 -25.31 -1.60 15.01
N ALA A 391 -25.18 -1.25 13.73
CA ALA A 391 -26.30 -1.18 12.78
C ALA A 391 -26.97 -2.55 12.59
N MET A 392 -26.19 -3.62 12.45
CA MET A 392 -26.71 -4.99 12.33
C MET A 392 -27.45 -5.45 13.60
N THR A 393 -27.03 -5.00 14.79
CA THR A 393 -27.75 -5.32 16.03
C THR A 393 -29.04 -4.51 16.22
N ALA A 394 -29.14 -3.32 15.62
CA ALA A 394 -30.33 -2.48 15.69
C ALA A 394 -31.46 -2.95 14.76
N ASP A 395 -31.14 -3.61 13.64
CA ASP A 395 -32.14 -4.20 12.73
C ASP A 395 -32.74 -5.53 13.23
N VAL A 396 -32.24 -6.07 14.35
CA VAL A 396 -32.71 -7.33 14.96
C VAL A 396 -33.59 -7.09 16.20
N THR A 397 -33.79 -5.82 16.57
CA THR A 397 -34.69 -5.37 17.66
C THR A 397 -35.85 -4.56 17.11
#